data_AF-A0A1V5ZH09-F1
#
_entry.id   AF-A0A1V5ZH09-F1
#
_cell.length_a   1.000
_cell.length_b   1.000
_cell.length_c   1.000
_cell.angle_alpha   90.00
_cell.angle_beta   90.00
_cell.angle_gamma   90.00
#
_symmetry.space_group_name_H-M   'P 1'
#
loop_
_entity.id
_entity.type
_entity.pdbx_description
1 polymer ?
#
loop_
_entity_poly.entity_id
_entity_poly.type
_entity_poly.pdbx_seq_one_letter_code
_entity_poly.pdbx_strand_id
1 'polypeptide(L)'
;MISSLLLSCLLAASAPLLVSTEGLQGLVNMCIVDGRNSADFAAGHIPGAVHLDADTLSEIRDGIHGLLKPLDQLHQIVGDAGINPEKHVVIYSDMADPEKRVKATRVFWVLQYMGFTRLSLLDGGIGKWKAEGRALDAGTVQAPKAVLSGLVPRTELLADREEVKTMLR
;
A
#
# COMPACT_ATOMS: atom_id res chain seq x y z
N MET A 1 44.79 -11.81 -21.36
CA MET A 1 44.07 -11.08 -20.31
C MET A 1 42.62 -10.95 -20.74
N ILE A 2 41.74 -11.84 -20.28
CA ILE A 2 40.29 -11.72 -20.49
C ILE A 2 39.71 -11.51 -19.10
N SER A 3 39.34 -10.26 -18.81
CA SER A 3 38.79 -9.86 -17.52
C SER A 3 37.32 -10.28 -17.49
N SER A 4 37.01 -11.22 -16.60
CA SER A 4 35.67 -11.74 -16.37
C SER A 4 34.89 -10.72 -15.53
N LEU A 5 34.05 -9.92 -16.17
CA LEU A 5 33.05 -9.09 -15.49
C LEU A 5 31.88 -9.98 -15.12
N LEU A 6 31.92 -10.53 -13.89
CA LEU A 6 30.75 -11.05 -13.21
C LEU A 6 29.79 -9.87 -12.99
N LEU A 7 28.86 -9.70 -13.93
CA LEU A 7 27.68 -8.88 -13.73
C LEU A 7 26.79 -9.63 -12.72
N SER A 8 27.09 -9.46 -11.44
CA SER A 8 26.17 -9.84 -10.36
C SER A 8 24.98 -8.87 -10.45
N CYS A 9 24.06 -9.19 -11.35
CA CYS A 9 22.71 -8.65 -11.32
C CYS A 9 22.12 -9.16 -10.01
N LEU A 10 22.22 -8.34 -8.97
CA LEU A 10 21.49 -8.56 -7.72
C LEU A 10 20.02 -8.56 -8.15
N LEU A 11 19.41 -9.74 -8.30
CA LEU A 11 17.97 -9.82 -8.30
C LEU A 11 17.55 -9.21 -6.96
N ALA A 12 17.06 -7.97 -6.98
CA ALA A 12 16.27 -7.47 -5.88
C ALA A 12 15.11 -8.47 -5.75
N ALA A 13 15.18 -9.35 -4.76
CA ALA A 13 14.11 -10.30 -4.50
C ALA A 13 12.82 -9.49 -4.37
N SER A 14 11.85 -9.78 -5.23
CA SER A 14 10.52 -9.16 -5.14
C SER A 14 10.02 -9.33 -3.71
N ALA A 15 9.50 -8.26 -3.11
CA ALA A 15 8.84 -8.36 -1.82
C ALA A 15 7.75 -9.44 -1.90
N PRO A 16 7.58 -10.30 -0.88
CA PRO A 16 6.51 -11.29 -0.88
C PRO A 16 5.17 -10.59 -0.87
N LEU A 17 4.16 -11.11 -1.57
CA LEU A 17 2.83 -10.50 -1.58
C LEU A 17 2.22 -10.44 -0.17
N LEU A 18 2.45 -11.48 0.64
CA LEU A 18 1.96 -11.59 2.01
C LEU A 18 3.14 -11.62 2.99
N VAL A 19 3.00 -10.88 4.08
CA VAL A 19 3.89 -10.93 5.24
C VAL A 19 3.06 -11.38 6.44
N SER A 20 3.53 -12.38 7.20
CA SER A 20 2.88 -12.79 8.44
C SER A 20 3.08 -11.75 9.55
N THR A 21 2.25 -11.80 10.59
CA THR A 21 2.38 -10.94 11.78
C THR A 21 3.73 -11.10 12.49
N GLU A 22 4.29 -12.32 12.50
CA GLU A 22 5.64 -12.59 12.99
C GLU A 22 6.72 -12.07 12.01
N GLY A 23 6.54 -12.31 10.70
CA GLY A 23 7.44 -11.81 9.67
C GLY A 23 7.56 -10.30 9.67
N LEU A 24 6.46 -9.59 9.97
CA LEU A 24 6.44 -8.13 10.09
C LEU A 24 7.43 -7.62 11.15
N GLN A 25 7.56 -8.32 12.28
CA GLN A 25 8.48 -7.92 13.35
C GLN A 25 9.96 -8.09 12.98
N GLY A 26 10.26 -8.99 12.04
CA GLY A 26 11.62 -9.23 11.56
C GLY A 26 12.03 -8.32 10.39
N LEU A 27 11.11 -7.54 9.83
CA LEU A 27 11.45 -6.61 8.76
C LEU A 27 12.28 -5.43 9.30
N VAL A 28 13.13 -4.88 8.44
CA VAL A 28 13.87 -3.65 8.69
C VAL A 28 13.61 -2.67 7.55
N ASN A 29 13.68 -1.37 7.83
CA ASN A 29 13.42 -0.32 6.84
C ASN A 29 12.05 -0.47 6.14
N MET A 30 10.99 -0.54 6.95
CA MET A 30 9.62 -0.73 6.49
C MET A 30 8.74 0.50 6.76
N CYS A 31 7.59 0.56 6.11
CA CYS A 31 6.49 1.48 6.37
C CYS A 31 5.22 0.64 6.56
N ILE A 32 4.63 0.66 7.75
CA ILE A 32 3.38 -0.03 8.03
C ILE A 32 2.24 0.94 7.71
N VAL A 33 1.29 0.53 6.88
CA VAL A 33 0.18 1.38 6.43
C VAL A 33 -1.14 0.76 6.83
N ASP A 34 -1.93 1.52 7.59
CA ASP A 34 -3.30 1.17 7.91
C ASP A 34 -4.25 1.80 6.88
N GLY A 35 -4.96 0.95 6.14
CA GLY A 35 -5.92 1.33 5.11
C GLY A 35 -7.33 1.65 5.63
N ARG A 36 -7.62 1.45 6.92
CA ARG A 36 -8.97 1.66 7.51
C ARG A 36 -9.34 3.13 7.57
N ASN A 37 -10.57 3.44 7.97
CA ASN A 37 -10.98 4.82 8.23
C ASN A 37 -10.24 5.40 9.46
N SER A 38 -10.25 6.73 9.60
CA SER A 38 -9.54 7.44 10.66
C SER A 38 -9.99 7.08 12.07
N ALA A 39 -11.28 6.78 12.28
CA ALA A 39 -11.80 6.39 13.59
C ALA A 39 -11.26 5.03 14.04
N ASP A 40 -11.23 4.05 13.14
CA ASP A 40 -10.69 2.70 13.40
C ASP A 40 -9.18 2.72 13.63
N PHE A 41 -8.46 3.60 12.94
CA PHE A 41 -7.03 3.84 13.17
C PHE A 41 -6.80 4.44 14.57
N ALA A 42 -7.52 5.52 14.89
CA ALA A 42 -7.38 6.22 16.17
C ALA A 42 -7.79 5.36 17.38
N ALA A 43 -8.75 4.45 17.20
CA ALA A 43 -9.17 3.53 18.25
C ALA A 43 -8.12 2.44 18.57
N GLY A 44 -7.22 2.14 17.64
CA GLY A 44 -6.14 1.17 17.85
C GLY A 44 -5.52 0.69 16.56
N HIS A 45 -4.20 0.88 16.40
CA HIS A 45 -3.42 0.54 15.22
C HIS A 45 -2.10 -0.18 15.59
N ILE A 46 -1.46 -0.80 14.60
CA ILE A 46 -0.16 -1.46 14.80
C ILE A 46 0.89 -0.38 15.13
N PRO A 47 1.75 -0.58 16.15
CA PRO A 47 2.74 0.41 16.53
C PRO A 47 3.64 0.85 15.36
N GLY A 48 3.82 2.17 15.23
CA GLY A 48 4.57 2.77 14.12
C GLY A 48 3.87 2.79 12.76
N ALA A 49 2.59 2.37 12.68
CA ALA A 49 1.81 2.50 11.46
C ALA A 49 1.48 3.96 11.13
N VAL A 50 1.49 4.28 9.84
CA VAL A 50 0.90 5.51 9.30
C VAL A 50 -0.51 5.23 8.80
N HIS A 51 -1.33 6.28 8.76
CA HIS A 51 -2.72 6.17 8.31
C HIS A 51 -2.86 6.64 6.86
N LEU A 52 -3.48 5.80 6.02
CA LEU A 52 -3.92 6.18 4.69
C LEU A 52 -5.32 5.63 4.46
N ASP A 53 -6.34 6.46 4.63
CA ASP A 53 -7.71 6.05 4.39
C ASP A 53 -7.92 5.71 2.90
N ALA A 54 -8.22 4.43 2.63
CA ALA A 54 -8.37 3.92 1.28
C ALA A 54 -9.46 4.63 0.46
N ASP A 55 -10.47 5.22 1.12
CA ASP A 55 -11.56 5.93 0.45
C ASP A 55 -11.08 7.26 -0.15
N THR A 56 -9.99 7.83 0.37
CA THR A 56 -9.39 9.06 -0.17
C THR A 56 -8.71 8.86 -1.51
N LEU A 57 -8.42 7.61 -1.89
CA LEU A 57 -7.70 7.25 -3.13
C LEU A 57 -8.61 7.18 -4.36
N SER A 58 -9.92 7.31 -4.15
CA SER A 58 -10.92 7.21 -5.20
C SER A 58 -11.79 8.46 -5.25
N GLU A 59 -12.46 8.67 -6.37
CA GLU A 59 -13.42 9.76 -6.53
C GLU A 59 -14.69 9.29 -7.24
N ILE A 60 -15.72 10.14 -7.13
CA ILE A 60 -16.94 10.03 -7.93
C ILE A 60 -16.86 11.12 -8.98
N ARG A 61 -16.95 10.73 -10.26
CA ARG A 61 -16.99 11.66 -11.39
C ARG A 61 -18.07 11.20 -12.35
N ASP A 62 -18.96 12.12 -12.73
CA ASP A 62 -20.09 11.86 -13.63
C ASP A 62 -20.97 10.67 -13.18
N GLY A 63 -21.16 10.52 -11.86
CA GLY A 63 -21.95 9.42 -11.27
C GLY A 63 -21.25 8.06 -11.24
N ILE A 64 -19.99 7.97 -11.69
CA ILE A 64 -19.20 6.74 -11.66
C ILE A 64 -18.40 6.71 -10.35
N HIS A 65 -18.64 5.69 -9.54
CA HIS A 65 -17.96 5.49 -8.25
C HIS A 65 -16.65 4.72 -8.40
N GLY A 66 -15.70 4.96 -7.49
CA GLY A 66 -14.47 4.16 -7.39
C GLY A 66 -13.41 4.49 -8.44
N LEU A 67 -13.57 5.62 -9.17
CA LEU A 67 -12.57 6.07 -10.12
C LEU A 67 -11.28 6.41 -9.40
N LEU A 68 -10.15 6.05 -10.00
CA LEU A 68 -8.85 6.42 -9.49
C LEU A 68 -8.68 7.94 -9.59
N LYS A 69 -8.17 8.56 -8.53
CA LYS A 69 -7.84 9.99 -8.54
C LYS A 69 -6.71 10.31 -9.52
N PRO A 70 -6.64 11.56 -10.01
CA PRO A 70 -5.48 12.04 -10.75
C PRO A 70 -4.15 11.80 -10.02
N LEU A 71 -3.10 11.46 -10.76
CA LEU A 71 -1.81 11.04 -10.20
C LEU A 71 -1.15 12.10 -9.31
N ASP A 72 -1.31 13.38 -9.62
CA ASP A 72 -0.85 14.51 -8.82
C ASP A 72 -1.54 14.56 -7.44
N GLN A 73 -2.84 14.31 -7.39
CA GLN A 73 -3.57 14.20 -6.12
C GLN A 73 -3.11 12.97 -5.33
N LEU A 74 -2.91 11.83 -6.00
CA LEU A 74 -2.40 10.62 -5.35
C LEU A 74 -0.99 10.84 -4.77
N HIS A 75 -0.11 11.54 -5.50
CA HIS A 75 1.20 11.90 -4.98
C HIS A 75 1.11 12.74 -3.71
N GLN A 76 0.21 13.73 -3.69
CA GLN A 76 0.00 14.56 -2.51
C GLN A 76 -0.53 13.74 -1.32
N ILE A 77 -1.56 12.93 -1.53
CA ILE A 77 -2.19 12.10 -0.48
C ILE A 77 -1.18 11.11 0.11
N VAL A 78 -0.47 10.38 -0.73
CA VAL A 78 0.50 9.35 -0.29
C VAL A 78 1.73 10.00 0.35
N GLY A 79 2.21 11.12 -0.19
CA GLY A 79 3.31 11.89 0.39
C GLY A 79 2.96 12.49 1.76
N ASP A 80 1.74 13.02 1.91
CA ASP A 80 1.25 13.57 3.19
C ASP A 80 1.08 12.49 4.27
N ALA A 81 0.75 11.26 3.87
CA ALA A 81 0.71 10.10 4.77
C ALA A 81 2.12 9.61 5.19
N GLY A 82 3.19 10.16 4.61
CA GLY A 82 4.58 9.79 4.94
C GLY A 82 5.04 8.46 4.36
N ILE A 83 4.33 7.95 3.34
CA ILE A 83 4.64 6.66 2.71
C ILE A 83 5.79 6.86 1.70
N ASN A 84 6.93 6.21 1.96
CA ASN A 84 8.13 6.37 1.15
C ASN A 84 8.37 5.11 0.26
N PRO A 85 8.55 5.26 -1.07
CA PRO A 85 8.76 4.15 -1.99
C PRO A 85 10.11 3.42 -1.83
N GLU A 86 11.08 3.99 -1.13
CA GLU A 86 12.35 3.33 -0.80
C GLU A 86 12.21 2.28 0.31
N LYS A 87 11.14 2.38 1.11
CA LYS A 87 10.83 1.44 2.19
C LYS A 87 10.04 0.25 1.67
N HIS A 88 10.10 -0.87 2.40
CA HIS A 88 9.13 -1.94 2.21
C HIS A 88 7.79 -1.52 2.82
N VAL A 89 6.78 -1.29 1.99
CA VAL A 89 5.45 -0.91 2.47
C VAL A 89 4.63 -2.16 2.77
N VAL A 90 4.19 -2.32 4.01
CA VAL A 90 3.31 -3.41 4.45
C VAL A 90 1.96 -2.82 4.83
N ILE A 91 0.93 -3.23 4.09
CA ILE A 91 -0.40 -2.63 4.17
C ILE A 91 -1.33 -3.59 4.90
N TYR A 92 -2.17 -3.06 5.78
CA TYR A 92 -3.18 -3.87 6.44
C TYR A 92 -4.51 -3.12 6.53
N SER A 93 -5.57 -3.90 6.76
CA SER A 93 -6.86 -3.42 7.22
C SER A 93 -7.47 -4.49 8.12
N ASP A 94 -8.76 -4.39 8.39
CA ASP A 94 -9.52 -5.51 8.94
C ASP A 94 -9.84 -6.50 7.82
N MET A 95 -9.37 -7.74 7.97
CA MET A 95 -9.50 -8.80 6.97
C MET A 95 -10.72 -9.70 7.19
N ALA A 96 -11.37 -9.61 8.36
CA ALA A 96 -12.51 -10.44 8.71
C ALA A 96 -13.78 -10.02 7.95
N ASP A 97 -13.94 -8.71 7.73
CA ASP A 97 -15.05 -8.12 7.00
C ASP A 97 -14.64 -7.89 5.52
N PRO A 98 -15.39 -8.44 4.53
CA PRO A 98 -15.14 -8.17 3.11
C PRO A 98 -15.05 -6.69 2.73
N GLU A 99 -15.90 -5.83 3.30
CA GLU A 99 -15.93 -4.41 2.97
C GLU A 99 -14.66 -3.69 3.48
N LYS A 100 -14.15 -4.13 4.64
CA LYS A 100 -12.91 -3.61 5.20
C LYS A 100 -11.66 -4.22 4.57
N ARG A 101 -11.75 -5.47 4.10
CA ARG A 101 -10.65 -6.16 3.39
C ARG A 101 -10.29 -5.47 2.08
N VAL A 102 -11.30 -4.94 1.36
CA VAL A 102 -11.10 -4.17 0.12
C VAL A 102 -10.23 -2.92 0.35
N LYS A 103 -10.20 -2.36 1.56
CA LYS A 103 -9.41 -1.16 1.86
C LYS A 103 -7.91 -1.40 1.69
N ALA A 104 -7.38 -2.48 2.26
CA ALA A 104 -5.96 -2.81 2.14
C ALA A 104 -5.56 -3.12 0.68
N THR A 105 -6.39 -3.87 -0.05
CA THR A 105 -6.11 -4.20 -1.45
C THR A 105 -6.23 -2.99 -2.36
N ARG A 106 -7.13 -2.04 -2.07
CA ARG A 106 -7.21 -0.76 -2.80
C ARG A 106 -5.94 0.06 -2.60
N VAL A 107 -5.47 0.23 -1.36
CA VAL A 107 -4.20 0.92 -1.09
C VAL A 107 -3.05 0.22 -1.82
N PHE A 108 -2.97 -1.11 -1.74
CA PHE A 108 -1.94 -1.89 -2.43
C PHE A 108 -1.94 -1.63 -3.94
N TRP A 109 -3.10 -1.76 -4.59
CA TRP A 109 -3.22 -1.58 -6.03
C TRP A 109 -2.89 -0.15 -6.46
N VAL A 110 -3.31 0.87 -5.70
CA VAL A 110 -3.00 2.27 -6.02
C VAL A 110 -1.49 2.54 -5.90
N LEU A 111 -0.84 2.09 -4.82
CA LEU A 111 0.61 2.25 -4.68
C LEU A 111 1.35 1.48 -5.80
N GLN A 112 0.87 0.29 -6.16
CA GLN A 112 1.44 -0.48 -7.27
C GLN A 112 1.27 0.26 -8.61
N TYR A 113 0.10 0.84 -8.86
CA TYR A 113 -0.17 1.69 -10.02
C TYR A 113 0.73 2.92 -10.05
N MET A 114 1.02 3.53 -8.90
CA MET A 114 1.95 4.66 -8.80
C MET A 114 3.42 4.26 -9.03
N GLY A 115 3.76 2.96 -9.08
CA GLY A 115 5.10 2.47 -9.35
C GLY A 115 5.87 2.01 -8.10
N PHE A 116 5.23 1.83 -6.96
CA PHE A 116 5.86 1.19 -5.80
C PHE A 116 6.16 -0.29 -6.12
N THR A 117 7.38 -0.72 -5.83
CA THR A 117 7.87 -2.07 -6.18
C THR A 117 7.99 -3.02 -4.99
N ARG A 118 8.08 -2.48 -3.76
CA ARG A 118 8.25 -3.25 -2.53
C ARG A 118 7.00 -3.17 -1.65
N LEU A 119 5.95 -3.85 -2.08
CA LEU A 119 4.65 -3.87 -1.41
C LEU A 119 4.32 -5.27 -0.87
N SER A 120 3.70 -5.32 0.31
CA SER A 120 3.08 -6.53 0.86
C SER A 120 1.76 -6.19 1.55
N LEU A 121 0.90 -7.19 1.69
CA LEU A 121 -0.23 -7.17 2.59
C LEU A 121 0.13 -7.93 3.88
N LEU A 122 -0.33 -7.45 5.03
CA LEU A 122 -0.24 -8.19 6.29
C LEU A 122 -1.27 -9.33 6.30
N ASP A 123 -0.80 -10.56 6.31
CA ASP A 123 -1.65 -11.75 6.39
C ASP A 123 -2.47 -11.76 7.68
N GLY A 124 -3.79 -11.80 7.55
CA GLY A 124 -4.75 -11.72 8.66
C GLY A 124 -5.02 -10.32 9.23
N GLY A 125 -4.27 -9.31 8.79
CA GLY A 125 -4.48 -7.90 9.14
C GLY A 125 -4.51 -7.59 10.64
N ILE A 126 -5.22 -6.52 11.02
CA ILE A 126 -5.32 -6.08 12.42
C ILE A 126 -6.06 -7.09 13.31
N GLY A 127 -6.98 -7.88 12.73
CA GLY A 127 -7.73 -8.90 13.46
C GLY A 127 -6.84 -10.00 14.01
N LYS A 128 -5.97 -10.57 13.16
CA LYS A 128 -4.98 -11.57 13.58
C LYS A 128 -3.96 -10.98 14.56
N TRP A 129 -3.48 -9.75 14.30
CA TRP A 129 -2.56 -9.05 15.21
C TRP A 129 -3.13 -8.94 16.63
N LYS A 130 -4.40 -8.56 16.76
CA LYS A 130 -5.13 -8.50 18.04
C LYS A 130 -5.33 -9.88 18.67
N ALA A 131 -5.73 -10.87 17.88
CA ALA A 131 -5.96 -12.23 18.36
C ALA A 131 -4.68 -12.88 18.92
N GLU A 132 -3.52 -12.48 18.42
CA GLU A 132 -2.20 -12.91 18.91
C GLU A 132 -1.72 -12.11 20.14
N GLY A 133 -2.53 -11.20 20.68
CA GLY A 133 -2.21 -10.43 21.88
C GLY A 133 -1.09 -9.40 21.68
N ARG A 134 -0.83 -8.96 20.45
CA ARG A 134 0.25 -8.02 20.14
C ARG A 134 -0.15 -6.58 20.51
N ALA A 135 0.87 -5.77 20.82
CA ALA A 135 0.69 -4.37 21.23
C ALA A 135 -0.02 -3.52 20.18
N LEU A 136 -0.76 -2.52 20.63
CA LEU A 136 -1.42 -1.50 19.79
C LEU A 136 -1.07 -0.11 20.30
N ASP A 137 -0.91 0.82 19.37
CA ASP A 137 -0.93 2.25 19.63
C ASP A 137 -2.34 2.81 19.36
N ALA A 138 -2.61 4.03 19.83
CA ALA A 138 -3.90 4.70 19.67
C ALA A 138 -3.71 6.20 19.42
N GLY A 139 -4.78 6.86 18.97
CA GLY A 139 -4.77 8.27 18.59
C GLY A 139 -4.25 8.49 17.17
N THR A 140 -3.92 9.74 16.86
CA THR A 140 -3.46 10.16 15.52
C THR A 140 -1.94 10.15 15.45
N VAL A 141 -1.40 9.75 14.30
CA VAL A 141 0.05 9.77 14.01
C VAL A 141 0.34 10.84 12.96
N GLN A 142 1.27 11.74 13.26
CA GLN A 142 1.83 12.66 12.27
C GLN A 142 3.17 12.13 11.77
N ALA A 143 3.15 11.45 10.63
CA ALA A 143 4.37 11.04 9.95
C ALA A 143 5.01 12.25 9.24
N PRO A 144 6.34 12.34 9.19
CA PRO A 144 7.01 13.28 8.31
C PRO A 144 6.56 13.03 6.86
N LYS A 145 6.18 14.11 6.17
CA LYS A 145 5.78 14.01 4.76
C LYS A 145 6.91 13.39 3.93
N ALA A 146 6.56 12.48 3.03
CA ALA A 146 7.48 11.87 2.09
C ALA A 146 7.44 12.65 0.76
N VAL A 147 8.62 12.91 0.20
CA VAL A 147 8.73 13.43 -1.17
C VAL A 147 8.78 12.23 -2.11
N LEU A 148 7.73 12.07 -2.91
CA LEU A 148 7.66 11.01 -3.92
C LEU A 148 8.41 11.47 -5.17
N SER A 149 9.48 10.77 -5.51
CA SER A 149 10.28 11.05 -6.72
C SER A 149 10.71 9.75 -7.39
N GLY A 150 10.94 9.80 -8.71
CA GLY A 150 11.39 8.64 -9.49
C GLY A 150 10.34 7.54 -9.71
N LEU A 151 9.09 7.79 -9.32
CA LEU A 151 7.97 6.88 -9.56
C LEU A 151 7.53 6.94 -11.02
N VAL A 152 7.42 5.76 -11.64
CA VAL A 152 6.88 5.59 -13.00
C VAL A 152 5.55 4.86 -12.88
N PRO A 153 4.42 5.52 -13.21
CA PRO A 153 3.11 4.89 -13.14
C PRO A 153 3.01 3.66 -14.05
N ARG A 154 2.41 2.61 -13.52
CA ARG A 154 2.13 1.34 -14.20
C ARG A 154 0.76 1.40 -14.85
N THR A 155 0.68 2.14 -15.95
CA THR A 155 -0.58 2.40 -16.66
C THR A 155 -1.24 1.11 -17.18
N GLU A 156 -0.47 0.04 -17.38
CA GLU A 156 -0.98 -1.28 -17.76
C GLU A 156 -1.87 -1.95 -16.70
N LEU A 157 -1.89 -1.44 -15.47
CA LEU A 157 -2.76 -1.93 -14.39
C LEU A 157 -4.16 -1.31 -14.40
N LEU A 158 -4.42 -0.34 -15.27
CA LEU A 158 -5.70 0.36 -15.41
C LEU A 158 -6.21 0.23 -16.85
N ALA A 159 -7.29 -0.52 -17.02
CA ALA A 159 -7.99 -0.60 -18.30
C ALA A 159 -9.14 0.41 -18.36
N ASP A 160 -9.24 1.16 -19.47
CA ASP A 160 -10.35 2.08 -19.69
C ASP A 160 -11.53 1.41 -20.42
N ARG A 161 -12.64 2.14 -20.53
CA ARG A 161 -13.87 1.66 -21.17
C ARG A 161 -13.66 1.24 -22.62
N GLU A 162 -12.88 2.02 -23.37
CA GLU A 162 -12.65 1.75 -24.79
C GLU A 162 -11.75 0.54 -24.97
N GLU A 163 -10.70 0.40 -24.15
CA GLU A 163 -9.86 -0.80 -24.11
C GLU A 163 -10.69 -2.06 -23.83
N VAL A 164 -11.53 -2.06 -22.78
CA VAL A 164 -12.38 -3.21 -22.44
C VAL A 164 -13.33 -3.55 -23.59
N LYS A 165 -13.94 -2.56 -24.25
CA LYS A 165 -14.82 -2.80 -25.41
C LYS A 165 -14.09 -3.53 -26.55
N THR A 166 -12.82 -3.23 -26.78
CA THR A 166 -12.06 -3.89 -27.86
C THR A 166 -11.81 -5.38 -27.60
N MET A 167 -11.83 -5.80 -26.32
CA MET A 167 -11.57 -7.18 -25.89
C MET A 167 -12.80 -8.09 -25.89
N LEU A 168 -14.02 -7.54 -25.86
CA LEU A 168 -15.28 -8.28 -25.74
C LEU A 168 -15.83 -8.85 -27.08
N ARG A 169 -14.94 -9.30 -27.99
CA ARG A 169 -15.36 -9.86 -29.29
C ARG A 169 -15.93 -11.26 -29.18
#